data_AF-A0A7U6QZ18-F1
#
_entry.id   AF-A0A7U6QZ18-F1
#
_cell.length_a   1.000
_cell.length_b   1.000
_cell.length_c   1.000
_cell.angle_alpha   90.00
_cell.angle_beta   90.00
_cell.angle_gamma   90.00
#
_symmetry.space_group_name_H-M   'P 1'
#
loop_
_entity.id
_entity.type
_entity.pdbx_description
1 polymer ?
#
loop_
_entity_poly.entity_id
_entity_poly.type
_entity_poly.pdbx_seq_one_letter_code
_entity_poly.pdbx_strand_id
1 'polypeptide(L)'
;MEKELESETLTLFENENIEKTEAIKVKNTLFTILNGERVDLEIEEIFDSNRFYEIKAVTFSADESFLNKYLTPFKSVDLVIGIKDIDVQVRGRKALENETKNLIESQKAIIKKKQIRFF
;
A
#
# COMPACT_ATOMS: atom_id res chain seq x y z
N MET A 1 -27.91 32.93 -25.33
CA MET A 1 -28.53 32.48 -24.07
C MET A 1 -27.68 31.32 -23.58
N GLU A 2 -26.57 31.67 -22.94
CA GLU A 2 -25.61 30.72 -22.38
C GLU A 2 -26.19 30.15 -21.09
N LYS A 3 -26.26 28.83 -20.98
CA LYS A 3 -26.55 28.15 -19.71
C LYS A 3 -25.21 27.90 -19.04
N GLU A 4 -24.88 28.70 -18.04
CA GLU A 4 -23.85 28.35 -17.07
C GLU A 4 -24.29 27.07 -16.34
N LEU A 5 -23.42 26.05 -16.38
CA LEU A 5 -23.58 24.83 -15.61
C LEU A 5 -22.96 25.11 -14.24
N GLU A 6 -23.80 25.44 -13.26
CA GLU A 6 -23.37 25.62 -11.87
C GLU A 6 -22.68 24.34 -11.40
N SER A 7 -21.36 24.42 -11.18
CA SER A 7 -20.58 23.33 -10.63
C SER A 7 -20.90 23.22 -9.14
N GLU A 8 -21.67 22.21 -8.76
CA GLU A 8 -21.86 21.87 -7.35
C GLU A 8 -20.51 21.44 -6.76
N THR A 9 -19.88 22.35 -6.02
CA THR A 9 -18.72 22.06 -5.19
C THR A 9 -19.15 21.17 -4.03
N LEU A 10 -18.84 19.88 -4.11
CA LEU A 10 -18.94 18.95 -2.99
C LEU A 10 -17.93 19.33 -1.90
N THR A 11 -18.37 20.12 -0.91
CA THR A 11 -17.60 20.39 0.31
C THR A 11 -17.67 19.16 1.22
N LEU A 12 -16.60 18.37 1.24
CA LEU A 12 -16.54 17.05 1.88
C LEU A 12 -16.38 17.07 3.42
N PHE A 13 -16.33 18.25 4.06
CA PHE A 13 -16.15 18.35 5.51
C PHE A 13 -16.92 19.55 6.07
N GLU A 14 -18.19 19.33 6.42
CA GLU A 14 -18.94 20.24 7.29
C GLU A 14 -18.50 20.01 8.74
N ASN A 15 -17.91 21.03 9.35
CA ASN A 15 -17.51 21.02 10.75
C ASN A 15 -18.73 21.27 11.64
N GLU A 16 -19.44 20.22 12.02
CA GLU A 16 -20.46 20.30 13.07
C GLU A 16 -19.80 20.24 14.46
N ASN A 17 -19.95 21.31 15.23
CA ASN A 17 -19.65 21.36 16.65
C ASN A 17 -20.65 20.44 17.40
N ILE A 18 -20.20 19.27 17.84
CA ILE A 18 -21.05 18.33 18.60
C ILE A 18 -20.72 18.44 20.09
N GLU A 19 -21.75 18.80 20.87
CA GLU A 19 -21.74 18.88 22.33
C GLU A 19 -21.43 17.52 22.99
N LYS A 20 -20.64 17.59 24.07
CA LYS A 20 -20.14 16.45 24.85
C LYS A 20 -21.26 15.79 25.67
N THR A 21 -21.82 14.68 25.20
CA THR A 21 -22.38 13.65 26.09
C THR A 21 -22.48 12.30 25.38
N GLU A 22 -22.18 11.23 26.12
CA GLU A 22 -22.10 9.82 25.70
C GLU A 22 -20.78 9.41 25.02
N ALA A 23 -20.21 8.30 25.51
CA ALA A 23 -18.91 7.78 25.08
C ALA A 23 -18.82 7.78 23.55
N ILE A 24 -17.85 8.51 23.02
CA ILE A 24 -17.59 8.61 21.58
C ILE A 24 -17.36 7.19 21.07
N LYS A 25 -18.42 6.57 20.55
CA LYS A 25 -18.34 5.33 19.79
C LYS A 25 -17.58 5.71 18.53
N VAL A 26 -16.24 5.60 18.59
CA VAL A 26 -15.36 5.88 17.46
C VAL A 26 -15.93 5.13 16.27
N LYS A 27 -16.50 5.86 15.32
CA LYS A 27 -17.18 5.29 14.17
C LYS A 27 -16.09 4.72 13.28
N ASN A 28 -15.83 3.41 13.41
CA ASN A 28 -14.80 2.75 12.61
C ASN A 28 -15.25 2.78 11.13
N THR A 29 -14.50 3.53 10.32
CA THR A 29 -14.78 3.69 8.89
C THR A 29 -14.09 2.62 8.05
N LEU A 30 -13.15 1.86 8.63
CA LEU A 30 -12.47 0.76 7.98
C LEU A 30 -13.24 -0.55 8.21
N PHE A 31 -13.49 -1.28 7.12
CA PHE A 31 -14.10 -2.61 7.15
C PHE A 31 -13.62 -3.41 5.93
N THR A 32 -13.73 -4.73 6.01
CA THR A 32 -13.44 -5.63 4.90
C THR A 32 -14.72 -6.20 4.32
N ILE A 33 -14.76 -6.40 3.00
CA ILE A 33 -15.79 -7.21 2.37
C ILE A 33 -15.16 -8.53 1.96
N LEU A 34 -15.68 -9.63 2.50
CA LEU A 34 -15.23 -10.99 2.18
C LEU A 34 -16.45 -11.80 1.76
N ASN A 35 -16.39 -12.42 0.57
CA ASN A 35 -17.48 -13.22 0.00
C ASN A 35 -18.84 -12.48 -0.06
N GLY A 36 -18.81 -11.16 -0.28
CA GLY A 36 -20.00 -10.31 -0.35
C GLY A 36 -20.56 -9.87 1.01
N GLU A 37 -19.95 -10.29 2.12
CA GLU A 37 -20.36 -9.90 3.46
C GLU A 37 -19.35 -8.94 4.10
N ARG A 38 -19.86 -8.04 4.94
CA ARG A 38 -19.02 -7.16 5.75
C ARG A 38 -18.44 -7.94 6.92
N VAL A 39 -17.11 -7.95 7.02
CA VAL A 39 -16.36 -8.60 8.09
C VAL A 39 -15.32 -7.61 8.63
N ASP A 40 -15.17 -7.57 9.95
CA ASP A 40 -14.10 -6.82 10.59
C ASP A 40 -12.89 -7.75 10.72
N LEU A 41 -11.84 -7.45 9.96
CA LEU A 41 -10.57 -8.18 9.96
C LEU A 41 -9.45 -7.23 10.38
N GLU A 42 -8.52 -7.74 11.17
CA GLU A 42 -7.29 -7.03 11.48
C GLU A 42 -6.37 -7.00 10.26
N ILE A 43 -5.48 -6.00 10.20
CA ILE A 43 -4.57 -5.82 9.07
C ILE A 43 -3.67 -7.05 8.86
N GLU A 44 -3.21 -7.70 9.95
CA GLU A 44 -2.42 -8.93 9.89
C GLU A 44 -3.20 -10.12 9.31
N GLU A 45 -4.54 -10.14 9.45
CA GLU A 45 -5.38 -11.19 8.87
C GLU A 45 -5.65 -10.98 7.38
N ILE A 46 -5.62 -9.72 6.94
CA ILE A 46 -5.77 -9.33 5.53
C ILE A 46 -4.47 -9.64 4.78
N PHE A 47 -3.33 -9.23 5.32
CA PHE A 47 -2.00 -9.36 4.70
C PHE A 47 -1.20 -10.55 5.25
N ASP A 48 -1.84 -11.73 5.35
CA ASP A 48 -1.21 -12.95 5.84
C ASP A 48 -0.52 -13.76 4.75
N SER A 49 0.80 -13.56 4.61
CA SER A 49 1.65 -14.29 3.65
C SER A 49 1.84 -15.78 3.96
N ASN A 50 1.48 -16.25 5.16
CA ASN A 50 1.51 -17.69 5.47
C ASN A 50 0.25 -18.38 4.95
N ARG A 51 -0.86 -17.65 4.87
CA ARG A 51 -2.15 -18.17 4.41
C ARG A 51 -2.37 -17.94 2.92
N PHE A 52 -1.87 -16.83 2.39
CA PHE A 52 -1.98 -16.47 0.99
C PHE A 52 -0.60 -16.30 0.37
N TYR A 53 -0.45 -16.88 -0.82
CA TYR A 53 0.82 -16.88 -1.54
C TYR A 53 0.98 -15.65 -2.46
N GLU A 54 -0.15 -15.16 -2.97
CA GLU A 54 -0.25 -14.12 -4.01
C GLU A 54 -1.23 -13.05 -3.56
N ILE A 55 -0.93 -11.79 -3.88
CA ILE A 55 -1.85 -10.67 -3.65
C ILE A 55 -1.99 -9.81 -4.92
N LYS A 56 -3.25 -9.47 -5.23
CA LYS A 56 -3.61 -8.51 -6.28
C LYS A 56 -4.40 -7.38 -5.64
N ALA A 57 -3.96 -6.14 -5.81
CA ALA A 57 -4.56 -5.01 -5.11
C ALA A 57 -4.58 -3.75 -5.99
N VAL A 58 -5.61 -2.93 -5.78
CA VAL A 58 -5.73 -1.59 -6.37
C VAL A 58 -5.90 -0.61 -5.23
N THR A 59 -5.04 0.40 -5.17
CA THR A 59 -5.11 1.44 -4.14
C THR A 59 -4.92 2.82 -4.76
N PHE A 60 -5.40 3.86 -4.11
CA PHE A 60 -5.13 5.23 -4.52
C PHE A 60 -3.65 5.58 -4.26
N SER A 61 -3.17 5.38 -3.03
CA SER A 61 -1.78 5.61 -2.61
C SER A 61 -1.29 4.47 -1.72
N ALA A 62 0.03 4.39 -1.55
CA ALA A 62 0.65 3.47 -0.61
C ALA A 62 1.91 4.10 -0.01
N ASP A 63 2.12 3.88 1.29
CA ASP A 63 3.34 4.28 1.99
C ASP A 63 4.42 3.20 1.89
N GLU A 64 5.68 3.61 1.78
CA GLU A 64 6.82 2.67 1.64
C GLU A 64 6.94 1.73 2.85
N SER A 65 6.74 2.23 4.07
CA SER A 65 6.85 1.41 5.28
C SER A 65 5.74 0.36 5.34
N PHE A 66 4.54 0.70 4.85
CA PHE A 66 3.41 -0.23 4.74
C PHE A 66 3.72 -1.34 3.74
N LEU A 67 4.16 -0.99 2.53
CA LEU A 67 4.49 -1.95 1.48
C LEU A 67 5.59 -2.90 1.95
N ASN A 68 6.64 -2.36 2.56
CA ASN A 68 7.77 -3.14 3.07
C ASN A 68 7.34 -4.10 4.17
N LYS A 69 6.46 -3.67 5.08
CA LYS A 69 6.00 -4.51 6.19
C LYS A 69 5.04 -5.61 5.74
N TYR A 70 4.07 -5.27 4.88
CA TYR A 70 2.92 -6.15 4.61
C TYR A 70 2.94 -6.83 3.24
N LEU A 71 3.60 -6.26 2.22
CA LEU A 71 3.58 -6.84 0.87
C LEU A 71 4.85 -7.61 0.51
N THR A 72 6.02 -7.22 1.02
CA THR A 72 7.29 -7.94 0.73
C THR A 72 7.31 -9.43 1.12
N PRO A 73 6.59 -9.89 2.15
CA PRO A 73 6.58 -11.31 2.49
C PRO A 73 5.84 -12.20 1.48
N PHE A 74 4.99 -11.63 0.62
CA PHE A 74 4.25 -12.38 -0.40
C PHE A 74 5.18 -12.84 -1.52
N LYS A 75 4.96 -14.05 -2.04
CA LYS A 75 5.78 -14.57 -3.14
C LYS A 75 5.51 -13.84 -4.46
N SER A 76 4.30 -13.34 -4.67
CA SER A 76 3.98 -12.50 -5.81
C SER A 76 2.96 -11.42 -5.44
N VAL A 77 3.24 -10.19 -5.88
CA VAL A 77 2.47 -8.98 -5.61
C VAL A 77 2.16 -8.30 -6.94
N ASP A 78 0.89 -8.04 -7.20
CA ASP A 78 0.39 -7.26 -8.34
C ASP A 78 -0.39 -6.06 -7.80
N LEU A 79 0.28 -4.91 -7.69
CA LEU A 79 -0.25 -3.70 -7.07
C LEU A 79 -0.41 -2.59 -8.12
N VAL A 80 -1.64 -2.11 -8.28
CA VAL A 80 -1.96 -0.95 -9.13
C VAL A 80 -2.19 0.27 -8.22
N ILE A 81 -1.40 1.32 -8.40
CA ILE A 81 -1.52 2.58 -7.65
C ILE A 81 -2.18 3.64 -8.54
N GLY A 82 -3.34 4.15 -8.09
CA GLY A 82 -4.27 4.95 -8.89
C GLY A 82 -3.87 6.43 -9.08
N ILE A 83 -2.96 6.98 -8.29
CA ILE A 83 -2.51 8.37 -8.52
C ILE A 83 -1.44 8.42 -9.63
N LYS A 84 -1.73 9.20 -10.67
CA LYS A 84 -0.74 9.67 -11.67
C LYS A 84 0.11 10.82 -11.10
N ASP A 85 0.73 10.62 -9.94
CA ASP A 85 1.69 11.56 -9.37
C ASP A 85 3.09 10.98 -9.62
N ILE A 86 3.83 11.65 -10.49
CA ILE A 86 5.16 11.25 -10.94
C ILE A 86 6.11 11.05 -9.75
N ASP A 87 5.98 11.83 -8.68
CA ASP A 87 6.88 11.78 -7.54
C ASP A 87 6.61 10.57 -6.64
N VAL A 88 5.35 10.11 -6.57
CA VAL A 88 4.97 8.88 -5.86
C VAL A 88 5.46 7.65 -6.64
N GLN A 89 5.28 7.63 -7.95
CA GLN A 89 5.74 6.51 -8.80
C GLN A 89 7.27 6.44 -8.90
N VAL A 90 7.96 7.59 -8.94
CA VAL A 90 9.43 7.65 -8.93
C VAL A 90 9.99 7.12 -7.61
N ARG A 91 9.34 7.39 -6.47
CA ARG A 91 9.76 6.81 -5.17
C ARG A 91 9.59 5.29 -5.15
N GLY A 92 8.44 4.79 -5.59
CA GLY A 92 8.21 3.34 -5.70
C GLY A 92 9.23 2.63 -6.60
N ARG A 93 9.57 3.23 -7.76
CA ARG A 93 10.61 2.69 -8.65
C ARG A 93 12.01 2.73 -8.04
N LYS A 94 12.39 3.82 -7.36
CA LYS A 94 13.71 3.93 -6.69
C LYS A 94 13.89 2.91 -5.58
N ALA A 95 12.84 2.63 -4.80
CA ALA A 95 12.88 1.60 -3.76
C ALA A 95 13.19 0.21 -4.36
N LEU A 96 12.48 -0.14 -5.43
CA LEU A 96 12.68 -1.41 -6.14
C LEU A 96 14.07 -1.51 -6.80
N GLU A 97 14.57 -0.43 -7.40
CA GLU A 97 15.91 -0.38 -8.00
C GLU A 97 17.02 -0.55 -6.96
N ASN A 98 16.86 0.07 -5.79
CA ASN A 98 17.83 -0.05 -4.69
C ASN A 98 17.87 -1.46 -4.11
N GLU A 99 16.71 -2.09 -3.93
CA GLU A 99 16.64 -3.50 -3.50
C GLU A 99 17.34 -4.42 -4.52
N THR A 100 17.07 -4.22 -5.81
CA THR A 100 17.71 -4.99 -6.90
C THR A 100 19.23 -4.81 -6.88
N LYS A 101 19.73 -3.58 -6.69
CA LYS A 101 21.17 -3.30 -6.56
C LYS A 101 21.79 -3.99 -5.35
N ASN A 102 21.13 -3.93 -4.19
CA ASN A 102 21.59 -4.58 -2.96
C ASN A 102 21.64 -6.11 -3.11
N LEU A 103 20.67 -6.71 -3.78
CA LEU A 103 20.66 -8.14 -4.12
C LEU A 103 21.81 -8.51 -5.07
N ILE A 104 22.12 -7.67 -6.06
CA ILE A 104 23.25 -7.90 -6.97
C ILE A 104 24.58 -7.75 -6.24
N GLU A 105 24.74 -6.74 -5.39
CA GLU A 105 25.99 -6.52 -4.64
C GLU A 105 26.26 -7.62 -3.61
N SER A 106 25.22 -8.05 -2.88
CA SER A 106 25.34 -9.17 -1.95
C SER A 106 25.72 -10.47 -2.68
N GLN A 107 25.14 -10.75 -3.85
CA GLN A 107 25.51 -11.89 -4.69
C GLN A 107 26.95 -11.78 -5.22
N LYS A 108 27.38 -10.60 -5.70
CA LYS A 108 28.78 -10.36 -6.12
C LYS A 108 29.76 -10.58 -4.97
N ALA A 109 29.43 -10.14 -3.76
CA ALA A 109 30.26 -10.36 -2.58
C ALA A 109 30.38 -11.85 -2.23
N ILE A 110 29.31 -12.63 -2.38
CA ILE A 110 29.31 -14.08 -2.18
C ILE A 110 30.16 -14.78 -3.26
N ILE A 111 30.01 -14.40 -4.54
CA ILE A 111 30.80 -14.95 -5.65
C ILE A 111 32.29 -14.64 -5.47
N LYS A 112 32.64 -13.41 -5.09
CA LYS A 112 34.02 -13.01 -4.82
C LYS A 112 34.62 -13.76 -3.63
N LYS A 113 33.84 -14.03 -2.57
CA LYS A 113 34.26 -14.89 -1.45
C LYS A 113 34.41 -16.36 -1.85
N LYS A 114 33.63 -16.85 -2.82
CA LYS A 114 33.71 -18.22 -3.36
C LYS A 114 34.79 -18.41 -4.43
N GLN A 115 35.39 -17.33 -4.95
CA GLN A 115 36.41 -17.44 -5.99
C GLN A 115 37.70 -18.04 -5.41
N ILE A 116 37.84 -19.35 -5.50
CA ILE A 116 39.08 -20.07 -5.24
C ILE A 116 40.01 -19.80 -6.42
N ARG A 117 41.18 -19.19 -6.15
CA ARG A 117 42.25 -19.05 -7.14
C ARG A 117 42.88 -20.41 -7.37
N PHE A 118 42.75 -20.93 -8.58
CA PHE A 118 43.70 -21.91 -9.09
C PHE A 118 44.88 -21.12 -9.68
N PHE A 119 46.06 -21.37 -9.14
CA PHE A 119 47.32 -20.81 -9.59
C PHE A 119 47.66 -21.32 -10.99
#